data_AF-A0A960B3L7-F1
#
_entry.id   AF-A0A960B3L7-F1
#
_cell.length_a   1.000
_cell.length_b   1.000
_cell.length_c   1.000
_cell.angle_alpha   90.00
_cell.angle_beta   90.00
_cell.angle_gamma   90.00
#
_symmetry.space_group_name_H-M   'P 1'
#
loop_
_entity.id
_entity.type
_entity.pdbx_description
1 polymer ?
#
loop_
_entity_poly.entity_id
_entity_poly.type
_entity_poly.pdbx_seq_one_letter_code
_entity_poly.pdbx_strand_id
1 'polypeptide(L)'
;MTDHTVAERVLGADLLAVPLDHAPLPDDEVDEGTPTTGLHALGAVGEAEVGIWEMTEGTARDTEADEIFIVLSGAGEVRFEDGSVVALQPGTAVRLHAGERTTWTITEALRKVYVAR
;
A
#
# COMPACT_ATOMS: atom_id res chain seq x y z
N MET A 1 8.30 8.72 36.11
CA MET A 1 7.76 7.36 35.98
C MET A 1 6.89 7.33 34.75
N THR A 2 7.53 7.27 33.58
CA THR A 2 6.86 7.23 32.28
C THR A 2 6.26 5.85 32.13
N ASP A 3 4.94 5.79 31.96
CA ASP A 3 4.16 4.56 31.90
C ASP A 3 4.67 3.65 30.77
N HIS A 4 5.44 2.61 31.13
CA HIS A 4 6.05 1.68 30.19
C HIS A 4 5.00 0.83 29.43
N THR A 5 3.72 0.86 29.84
CA THR A 5 2.67 0.01 29.22
C THR A 5 1.98 0.62 28.01
N VAL A 6 2.06 1.94 27.80
CA VAL A 6 1.48 2.60 26.62
C VAL A 6 2.44 2.54 25.43
N ALA A 7 3.74 2.65 25.67
CA ALA A 7 4.76 2.58 24.62
C ALA A 7 4.77 1.22 23.91
N GLU A 8 4.49 0.12 24.61
CA GLU A 8 4.39 -1.23 24.04
C GLU A 8 3.15 -1.40 23.13
N ARG A 9 2.20 -0.46 23.15
CA ARG A 9 0.95 -0.51 22.37
C ARG A 9 0.92 0.40 21.15
N VAL A 10 1.89 1.31 21.02
CA VAL A 10 1.99 2.22 19.87
C VAL A 10 3.03 1.68 18.91
N LEU A 11 2.58 1.14 17.78
CA LEU A 11 3.44 0.52 16.77
C LEU A 11 4.03 1.54 15.79
N GLY A 12 3.47 2.75 15.73
CA GLY A 12 4.01 3.86 14.96
C GLY A 12 3.32 5.17 15.30
N ALA A 13 4.05 6.28 15.17
CA ALA A 13 3.52 7.62 15.37
C ALA A 13 3.30 8.29 14.00
N ASP A 14 2.16 8.94 13.84
CA ASP A 14 1.79 9.69 12.64
C ASP A 14 2.02 8.92 11.32
N LEU A 15 1.31 7.81 11.17
CA LEU A 15 1.42 6.92 10.00
C LEU A 15 1.03 7.59 8.68
N LEU A 16 0.40 8.77 8.71
CA LEU A 16 0.11 9.57 7.53
C LEU A 16 1.35 10.32 7.02
N ALA A 17 2.33 10.61 7.89
CA ALA A 17 3.50 11.41 7.55
C ALA A 17 4.83 10.71 7.84
N VAL A 18 4.82 9.51 8.42
CA VAL A 18 6.06 8.76 8.67
C VAL A 18 6.84 8.61 7.35
N PRO A 19 8.13 9.00 7.31
CA PRO A 19 8.96 8.80 6.14
C PRO A 19 9.12 7.30 5.86
N LEU A 20 9.03 6.93 4.59
CA LEU A 20 9.33 5.59 4.12
C LEU A 20 10.61 5.65 3.30
N ASP A 21 11.43 4.60 3.40
CA ASP A 21 12.59 4.44 2.53
C ASP A 21 12.10 3.93 1.17
N HIS A 22 12.13 4.80 0.16
CA HIS A 22 11.64 4.47 -1.17
C HIS A 22 12.71 3.83 -2.04
N ALA A 23 12.29 2.83 -2.82
CA ALA A 23 13.08 2.21 -3.88
C ALA A 23 12.30 2.28 -5.21
N PRO A 24 12.98 2.41 -6.37
CA PRO A 24 12.32 2.33 -7.66
C PRO A 24 11.72 0.95 -7.88
N LEU A 25 10.55 0.90 -8.54
CA LEU A 25 9.99 -0.35 -9.03
C LEU A 25 10.86 -0.93 -10.17
N PRO A 26 10.86 -2.26 -10.37
CA PRO A 26 11.51 -2.90 -11.51
C PRO A 26 11.03 -2.36 -12.85
N ASP A 27 11.95 -2.11 -13.78
CA ASP A 27 11.63 -1.52 -15.09
C ASP A 27 10.63 -2.37 -15.91
N ASP A 28 10.58 -3.69 -15.70
CA ASP A 28 9.66 -4.60 -16.40
C ASP A 28 8.25 -4.63 -15.80
N GLU A 29 8.07 -4.04 -14.62
CA GLU A 29 6.79 -3.87 -13.93
C GLU A 29 6.21 -2.46 -14.16
N VAL A 30 7.01 -1.49 -14.63
CA VAL A 30 6.58 -0.11 -14.90
C VAL A 30 6.12 0.06 -16.34
N ASP A 31 4.91 0.58 -16.53
CA ASP A 31 4.39 0.94 -17.85
C ASP A 31 4.59 2.44 -18.14
N GLU A 32 4.46 3.31 -17.14
CA GLU A 32 4.63 4.76 -17.31
C GLU A 32 5.26 5.42 -16.06
N GLY A 33 6.14 6.39 -16.28
CA GLY A 33 6.80 7.15 -15.21
C GLY A 33 8.02 6.46 -14.62
N THR A 34 8.39 6.87 -13.41
CA THR A 34 9.48 6.26 -12.62
C THR A 34 9.01 6.08 -11.17
N PRO A 35 7.92 5.31 -10.95
CA PRO A 35 7.35 5.16 -9.63
C PRO A 35 8.33 4.48 -8.67
N THR A 36 8.30 4.93 -7.43
CA THR A 36 9.01 4.33 -6.31
C THR A 36 8.01 3.86 -5.28
N THR A 37 8.35 2.82 -4.55
CA THR A 37 7.53 2.29 -3.45
C THR A 37 8.29 2.33 -2.14
N GLY A 38 7.55 2.48 -1.05
CA GLY A 38 8.05 2.43 0.32
C GLY A 38 7.12 1.61 1.21
N LEU A 39 7.67 0.94 2.23
CA LEU A 39 6.89 0.10 3.13
C LEU A 39 7.39 0.23 4.58
N HIS A 40 6.45 0.23 5.51
CA HIS A 40 6.72 0.16 6.94
C HIS A 40 5.79 -0.85 7.60
N ALA A 41 6.34 -2.02 7.95
CA ALA A 41 5.64 -3.05 8.68
C ALA A 41 5.38 -2.59 10.13
N LEU A 42 4.13 -2.73 10.58
CA LEU A 42 3.71 -2.40 11.95
C LEU A 42 3.71 -3.63 12.85
N GLY A 43 3.43 -4.81 12.28
CA GLY A 43 3.37 -6.08 13.01
C GLY A 43 2.43 -7.05 12.33
N ALA A 44 1.84 -7.98 13.09
CA ALA A 44 0.92 -8.97 12.56
C ALA A 44 -0.27 -9.22 13.47
N VAL A 45 -1.41 -9.61 12.87
CA VAL A 45 -2.59 -10.13 13.56
C VAL A 45 -2.79 -11.58 13.14
N GLY A 46 -2.43 -12.51 14.03
CA GLY A 46 -2.29 -13.91 13.65
C GLY A 46 -1.18 -14.07 12.62
N GLU A 47 -1.50 -14.67 11.47
CA GLU A 47 -0.55 -14.84 10.35
C GLU A 47 -0.58 -13.69 9.34
N ALA A 48 -1.46 -12.69 9.51
CA ALA A 48 -1.53 -11.55 8.58
C ALA A 48 -0.59 -10.42 9.03
N GLU A 49 0.31 -9.99 8.15
CA GLU A 49 1.12 -8.79 8.33
C GLU A 49 0.23 -7.54 8.18
N VAL A 50 0.52 -6.50 8.96
CA VAL A 50 -0.12 -5.20 8.90
C VAL A 50 0.95 -4.15 8.74
N GLY A 51 0.77 -3.22 7.79
CA GLY A 51 1.74 -2.17 7.55
C GLY A 51 1.21 -0.98 6.78
N ILE A 52 2.09 -0.01 6.57
CA ILE A 52 1.88 1.12 5.66
C ILE A 52 2.67 0.86 4.39
N TRP A 53 2.06 1.17 3.25
CA TRP A 53 2.71 1.15 1.96
C TRP A 53 2.43 2.46 1.22
N GLU A 54 3.39 2.93 0.44
CA GLU A 54 3.27 4.10 -0.41
C GLU A 54 3.83 3.84 -1.81
N MET A 55 3.22 4.47 -2.82
CA MET A 55 3.73 4.53 -4.19
C MET A 55 3.60 5.95 -4.75
N THR A 56 4.67 6.44 -5.37
CA THR A 56 4.65 7.72 -6.09
C THR A 56 3.91 7.60 -7.43
N GLU A 57 3.67 8.72 -8.09
CA GLU A 57 2.94 8.78 -9.36
C GLU A 57 3.60 7.93 -10.47
N GLY A 58 2.76 7.28 -11.27
CA GLY A 58 3.17 6.38 -12.34
C GLY A 58 2.17 5.26 -12.58
N THR A 59 2.44 4.44 -13.59
CA THR A 59 1.67 3.24 -13.92
C THR A 59 2.54 2.01 -13.79
N ALA A 60 2.11 1.02 -13.00
CA ALA A 60 2.84 -0.23 -12.78
C ALA A 60 1.90 -1.44 -12.73
N ARG A 61 2.46 -2.62 -12.98
CA ARG A 61 1.78 -3.92 -12.96
C ARG A 61 2.29 -4.76 -11.79
N ASP A 62 1.40 -5.59 -11.23
CA ASP A 62 1.78 -6.49 -10.13
C ASP A 62 1.13 -7.88 -10.27
N THR A 63 1.61 -8.83 -9.46
CA THR A 63 0.94 -10.07 -9.11
C THR A 63 0.65 -10.04 -7.62
N GLU A 64 -0.63 -9.96 -7.27
CA GLU A 64 -1.02 -9.60 -5.91
C GLU A 64 -0.84 -10.73 -4.90
N ALA A 65 -0.60 -10.36 -3.65
CA ALA A 65 -0.76 -11.23 -2.49
C ALA A 65 -2.23 -11.28 -2.03
N ASP A 66 -2.54 -12.10 -1.02
CA ASP A 66 -3.88 -12.04 -0.40
C ASP A 66 -3.92 -10.85 0.56
N GLU A 67 -4.52 -9.74 0.12
CA GLU A 67 -4.42 -8.44 0.81
C GLU A 67 -5.79 -7.75 0.93
N ILE A 68 -6.05 -7.13 2.07
CA ILE A 68 -7.04 -6.04 2.18
C ILE A 68 -6.30 -4.76 2.52
N PHE A 69 -6.60 -3.69 1.82
CA PHE A 69 -6.04 -2.37 2.15
C PHE A 69 -7.10 -1.27 2.18
N ILE A 70 -6.76 -0.18 2.87
CA ILE A 70 -7.54 1.06 2.90
C ILE A 70 -6.61 2.21 2.50
N VAL A 71 -7.04 3.00 1.52
CA VAL A 71 -6.33 4.21 1.10
C VAL A 71 -6.47 5.29 2.18
N LEU A 72 -5.33 5.85 2.59
CA LEU A 72 -5.23 6.92 3.58
C LEU A 72 -5.10 8.30 2.93
N SER A 73 -4.30 8.39 1.86
CA SER A 73 -4.09 9.61 1.06
C SER A 73 -3.73 9.27 -0.39
N GLY A 74 -3.77 10.28 -1.27
CA GLY A 74 -3.46 10.14 -2.69
C GLY A 74 -4.65 9.73 -3.55
N ALA A 75 -4.37 9.50 -4.83
CA ALA A 75 -5.39 9.23 -5.83
C ALA A 75 -4.87 8.36 -6.98
N GLY A 76 -5.75 7.56 -7.56
CA GLY A 76 -5.43 6.70 -8.70
C GLY A 76 -6.55 5.71 -9.02
N GLU A 77 -6.20 4.65 -9.74
CA GLU A 77 -7.06 3.48 -9.94
C GLU A 77 -6.23 2.20 -9.95
N VAL A 78 -6.88 1.09 -9.59
CA VAL A 78 -6.38 -0.26 -9.85
C VAL A 78 -7.33 -0.96 -10.82
N ARG A 79 -6.76 -1.53 -11.87
CA ARG A 79 -7.46 -2.32 -12.88
C ARG A 79 -7.07 -3.78 -12.74
N PHE A 80 -8.04 -4.66 -12.80
CA PHE A 80 -7.86 -6.11 -12.71
C PHE A 80 -7.91 -6.75 -14.09
N GLU A 81 -7.34 -7.95 -14.22
CA GLU A 81 -7.33 -8.71 -15.48
C GLU A 81 -8.75 -9.03 -16.01
N ASP A 82 -9.75 -9.13 -15.13
CA ASP A 82 -11.15 -9.32 -15.50
C ASP A 82 -11.81 -8.06 -16.11
N GLY A 83 -11.07 -6.95 -16.15
CA GLY A 83 -11.49 -5.66 -16.68
C GLY A 83 -12.20 -4.75 -15.66
N SER A 84 -12.40 -5.19 -14.42
CA SER A 84 -12.90 -4.34 -13.35
C SER A 84 -11.88 -3.26 -12.98
N VAL A 85 -12.39 -2.09 -12.57
CA VAL A 85 -11.57 -0.93 -12.19
C VAL A 85 -12.11 -0.38 -10.88
N VAL A 86 -11.20 -0.13 -9.94
CA VAL A 86 -11.51 0.46 -8.65
C VAL A 86 -10.79 1.80 -8.52
N ALA A 87 -11.55 2.88 -8.32
CA ALA A 87 -11.01 4.20 -8.06
C ALA A 87 -10.45 4.29 -6.64
N LEU A 88 -9.21 4.78 -6.52
CA LEU A 88 -8.47 4.93 -5.28
C LEU A 88 -8.54 6.38 -4.82
N GLN A 89 -9.02 6.57 -3.59
CA GLN A 89 -9.11 7.85 -2.89
C GLN A 89 -9.19 7.57 -1.38
N PRO A 90 -8.96 8.55 -0.49
CA PRO A 90 -9.03 8.34 0.95
C PRO A 90 -10.35 7.69 1.38
N GLY A 91 -10.25 6.57 2.12
CA GLY A 91 -11.39 5.79 2.59
C GLY A 91 -11.85 4.68 1.64
N THR A 92 -11.29 4.55 0.43
CA THR A 92 -11.51 3.36 -0.41
C THR A 92 -10.84 2.16 0.24
N ALA A 93 -11.61 1.07 0.45
CA ALA A 93 -11.10 -0.23 0.86
C ALA A 93 -11.15 -1.21 -0.33
N VAL A 94 -10.09 -1.99 -0.52
CA VAL A 94 -9.95 -2.92 -1.65
C VAL A 94 -9.53 -4.29 -1.13
N ARG A 95 -10.02 -5.34 -1.78
CA ARG A 95 -9.57 -6.73 -1.61
C ARG A 95 -8.77 -7.12 -2.84
N LEU A 96 -7.59 -7.69 -2.62
CA LEU A 96 -6.78 -8.37 -3.61
C LEU A 96 -6.70 -9.85 -3.22
N HIS A 97 -6.71 -10.72 -4.21
CA HIS A 97 -6.54 -12.15 -4.05
C HIS A 97 -5.18 -12.60 -4.59
N ALA A 98 -4.55 -13.53 -3.87
CA ALA A 98 -3.25 -14.06 -4.26
C ALA A 98 -3.25 -14.56 -5.72
N GLY A 99 -2.33 -14.05 -6.53
CA GLY A 99 -2.18 -14.38 -7.94
C GLY A 99 -2.98 -13.51 -8.90
N GLU A 100 -3.84 -12.59 -8.43
CA GLU A 100 -4.49 -11.62 -9.30
C GLU A 100 -3.46 -10.73 -10.00
N ARG A 101 -3.73 -10.41 -11.27
CA ARG A 101 -2.90 -9.49 -12.05
C ARG A 101 -3.59 -8.14 -12.12
N THR A 102 -2.85 -7.12 -11.74
CA THR A 102 -3.35 -5.75 -11.65
C THR A 102 -2.49 -4.78 -12.44
N THR A 103 -3.07 -3.65 -12.79
CA THR A 103 -2.38 -2.46 -13.24
C THR A 103 -2.83 -1.29 -12.38
N TRP A 104 -1.87 -0.67 -11.70
CA TRP A 104 -2.06 0.48 -10.85
C TRP A 104 -1.67 1.73 -11.62
N THR A 105 -2.58 2.71 -11.72
CA THR A 105 -2.28 4.05 -12.24
C THR A 105 -2.45 5.06 -11.12
N ILE A 106 -1.33 5.57 -10.61
CA ILE A 106 -1.27 6.51 -9.49
C ILE A 106 -1.06 7.93 -10.03
N THR A 107 -1.96 8.84 -9.69
CA THR A 107 -1.96 10.24 -10.17
C THR A 107 -1.58 11.25 -9.09
N GLU A 108 -1.69 10.86 -7.82
CA GLU A 108 -1.16 11.57 -6.65
C GLU A 108 -0.63 10.49 -5.69
N ALA A 109 0.60 10.68 -5.16
CA ALA A 109 1.28 9.70 -4.30
C ALA A 109 0.32 9.00 -3.32
N LEU A 110 0.15 7.69 -3.50
CA LEU A 110 -0.86 6.89 -2.83
C LEU A 110 -0.27 6.25 -1.59
N ARG A 111 -0.90 6.50 -0.43
CA ARG A 111 -0.56 5.82 0.84
C ARG A 111 -1.72 4.96 1.30
N LYS A 112 -1.44 3.71 1.67
CA LYS A 112 -2.44 2.74 2.19
C LYS A 112 -1.96 2.07 3.48
N VAL A 113 -2.91 1.69 4.32
CA VAL A 113 -2.69 0.64 5.33
C VAL A 113 -3.13 -0.68 4.74
N TYR A 114 -2.30 -1.71 4.85
CA TYR A 114 -2.59 -3.05 4.34
C TYR A 114 -2.65 -4.09 5.45
N VAL A 115 -3.36 -5.18 5.18
CA VAL A 115 -3.36 -6.43 5.92
C VAL A 115 -3.18 -7.55 4.90
N ALA A 116 -2.03 -8.23 4.92
CA ALA A 116 -1.61 -9.16 3.87
C ALA A 116 -1.13 -10.52 4.41
N ARG A 117 -1.21 -11.56 3.57
CA ARG A 117 -0.74 -12.94 3.83
C ARG A 117 -0.04 -13.55 2.64
#